data_AF-A0A382C4A9-F1
#
_entry.id   AF-A0A382C4A9-F1
#
_cell.length_a   1.000
_cell.length_b   1.000
_cell.length_c   1.000
_cell.angle_alpha   90.00
_cell.angle_beta   90.00
_cell.angle_gamma   90.00
#
_symmetry.space_group_name_H-M   'P 1'
#
loop_
_entity.id
_entity.type
_entity.pdbx_description
1 polymer ?
#
loop_
_entity_poly.entity_id
_entity_poly.type
_entity_poly.pdbx_seq_one_letter_code
_entity_poly.pdbx_strand_id
1 'polypeptide(L)'
;MFGQFLLEQGVEIELPVGINTVLGFLDEEIPKFKHKEYCYDIGSCKSDLKTEWQFTVKARMLEQTGIAMLLVAILVLEKSDDMTTLVKIPPVIEGRKKQAGPSENQIELFSGFVFQMLNGFRSYGFSSMPESLPVA
;
A
#
# COMPACT_ATOMS: atom_id res chain seq x y z
N MET A 1 10.67 10.41 -10.64
CA MET A 1 9.96 10.04 -11.89
C MET A 1 9.14 8.76 -11.74
N PHE A 2 9.71 7.67 -11.22
CA PHE A 2 8.97 6.40 -11.05
C PHE A 2 7.80 6.45 -10.04
N GLY A 3 7.96 7.16 -8.91
CA GLY A 3 6.87 7.31 -7.92
C GLY A 3 5.62 8.00 -8.46
N GLN A 4 5.80 9.00 -9.35
CA GLN A 4 4.68 9.67 -10.01
C GLN A 4 3.96 8.70 -10.97
N PHE A 5 4.71 7.92 -11.74
CA PHE A 5 4.15 6.89 -12.60
C PHE A 5 3.30 5.88 -11.82
N LEU A 6 3.78 5.40 -10.66
CA LEU A 6 3.01 4.47 -9.82
C LEU A 6 1.72 5.11 -9.26
N LEU A 7 1.73 6.41 -8.94
CA LEU A 7 0.52 7.12 -8.51
C LEU A 7 -0.51 7.25 -9.63
N GLU A 8 -0.04 7.40 -10.86
CA GLU A 8 -0.87 7.63 -12.04
C GLU A 8 -1.42 6.33 -12.62
N GLN A 9 -0.66 5.23 -12.59
CA GLN A 9 -1.06 3.93 -13.11
C GLN A 9 -1.65 3.01 -12.05
N GLY A 10 -1.38 3.27 -10.77
CA GLY A 10 -1.66 2.33 -9.70
C GLY A 10 -0.70 1.15 -9.72
N VAL A 11 -0.97 0.20 -8.84
CA VAL A 11 -0.20 -1.05 -8.70
C VAL A 11 -1.19 -2.19 -8.59
N GLU A 12 -0.97 -3.27 -9.34
CA GLU A 12 -1.81 -4.46 -9.30
C GLU A 12 -0.92 -5.71 -9.33
N ILE A 13 -1.16 -6.62 -8.39
CA ILE A 13 -0.32 -7.80 -8.19
C ILE A 13 -1.19 -8.96 -7.76
N GLU A 14 -1.06 -10.07 -8.47
CA GLU A 14 -1.67 -11.33 -8.07
C GLU A 14 -0.71 -12.14 -7.20
N LEU A 15 -1.18 -12.53 -6.01
CA LEU A 15 -0.44 -13.34 -5.06
C LEU A 15 -1.07 -14.74 -5.01
N PRO A 16 -0.27 -15.82 -5.17
CA PRO A 16 -0.74 -17.20 -5.06
C PRO A 16 -0.88 -17.62 -3.58
N VAL A 17 -1.50 -16.77 -2.77
CA VAL A 17 -1.87 -17.05 -1.38
C VAL A 17 -3.30 -16.60 -1.10
N GLY A 18 -3.97 -17.30 -0.18
CA GLY A 18 -5.31 -16.94 0.26
C GLY A 18 -5.35 -15.62 1.04
N ILE A 19 -6.51 -14.97 1.04
CA ILE A 19 -6.71 -13.62 1.59
C ILE A 19 -6.26 -13.49 3.06
N ASN A 20 -6.48 -14.52 3.88
CA ASN A 20 -6.10 -14.50 5.29
C ASN A 20 -4.59 -14.34 5.50
N THR A 21 -3.78 -14.92 4.61
CA THR A 21 -2.32 -14.77 4.64
C THR A 21 -1.91 -13.34 4.32
N VAL A 22 -2.58 -12.71 3.35
CA VAL A 22 -2.33 -11.30 2.98
C VAL A 22 -2.77 -10.39 4.12
N LEU A 23 -3.92 -10.63 4.74
CA LEU A 23 -4.39 -9.88 5.91
C LEU A 23 -3.40 -9.97 7.07
N GLY A 24 -2.88 -11.17 7.38
CA GLY A 24 -1.84 -11.35 8.40
C GLY A 24 -0.57 -10.56 8.06
N PHE A 25 -0.14 -10.57 6.80
CA PHE A 25 0.98 -9.73 6.35
C PHE A 25 0.70 -8.23 6.58
N LEU A 26 -0.50 -7.74 6.27
CA LEU A 26 -0.86 -6.33 6.47
C LEU A 26 -0.77 -5.94 7.95
N ASP A 27 -1.27 -6.79 8.85
CA ASP A 27 -1.25 -6.54 10.29
C ASP A 27 0.16 -6.63 10.91
N GLU A 28 1.00 -7.55 10.42
CA GLU A 28 2.33 -7.79 11.01
C GLU A 28 3.43 -6.90 10.41
N GLU A 29 3.41 -6.66 9.10
CA GLU A 29 4.55 -6.05 8.40
C GLU A 29 4.39 -4.55 8.20
N ILE A 30 3.20 -4.05 7.85
CA ILE A 30 3.03 -2.62 7.56
C ILE A 30 3.33 -1.72 8.77
N PRO A 31 2.99 -2.06 10.02
CA PRO A 31 3.39 -1.27 11.19
C PRO A 31 4.92 -1.17 11.37
N LYS A 32 5.70 -2.07 10.76
CA LYS A 32 7.16 -2.06 10.79
C LYS A 32 7.75 -1.17 9.69
N PHE A 33 6.97 -0.80 8.68
CA PHE A 33 7.44 0.03 7.58
C PHE A 33 7.78 1.44 8.06
N LYS A 34 8.93 1.93 7.60
CA LYS A 34 9.45 3.25 7.91
C LYS A 34 10.00 3.89 6.65
N HIS A 35 9.69 5.15 6.42
CA HIS A 35 10.29 5.92 5.35
C HIS A 35 10.65 7.30 5.88
N LYS A 36 11.95 7.58 5.95
CA LYS A 36 12.49 8.78 6.61
C LYS A 36 11.93 8.88 8.05
N GLU A 37 11.29 9.99 8.39
CA GLU A 37 10.71 10.27 9.71
C GLU A 37 9.26 9.79 9.85
N TYR A 38 8.75 9.03 8.88
CA TYR A 38 7.36 8.56 8.85
C TYR A 38 7.26 7.05 9.07
N CYS A 39 6.17 6.67 9.72
CA CYS A 39 5.67 5.30 9.80
C CYS A 39 4.29 5.22 9.12
N TYR A 40 3.88 4.00 8.76
CA TYR A 40 2.62 3.75 8.07
C TYR A 40 1.63 3.05 9.00
N ASP A 41 0.40 3.53 8.97
CA ASP A 41 -0.73 2.98 9.71
C ASP A 41 -1.82 2.54 8.73
N ILE A 42 -2.37 1.34 8.92
CA ILE A 42 -3.54 0.86 8.19
C ILE A 42 -4.81 1.28 8.94
N GLY A 43 -5.68 1.98 8.23
CA GLY A 43 -6.98 2.42 8.70
C GLY A 43 -8.14 1.56 8.18
N SER A 44 -9.35 2.00 8.54
CA SER A 44 -10.61 1.27 8.42
C SER A 44 -10.80 0.49 7.12
N CYS A 45 -11.26 -0.75 7.30
CA CYS A 45 -11.69 -1.66 6.24
C CYS A 45 -13.14 -1.34 5.83
N LYS A 46 -13.39 -1.04 4.55
CA LYS A 46 -14.71 -1.18 3.94
C LYS A 46 -14.73 -2.50 3.18
N SER A 47 -15.72 -3.34 3.42
CA SER A 47 -15.89 -4.60 2.70
C SER A 47 -17.27 -4.64 2.07
N ASP A 48 -17.26 -4.95 0.78
CA ASP A 48 -18.41 -5.31 -0.02
C ASP A 48 -18.37 -6.85 -0.13
N LEU A 49 -19.39 -7.51 0.45
CA LEU A 49 -19.86 -8.82 -0.02
C LEU A 49 -18.88 -10.01 -0.02
N LYS A 50 -17.94 -10.09 0.95
CA LYS A 50 -17.01 -11.23 1.23
C LYS A 50 -15.84 -11.44 0.26
N THR A 51 -15.74 -10.67 -0.81
CA THR A 51 -14.69 -10.86 -1.83
C THR A 51 -13.75 -9.67 -1.95
N GLU A 52 -14.14 -8.49 -1.46
CA GLU A 52 -13.31 -7.29 -1.53
C GLU A 52 -13.13 -6.64 -0.15
N TRP A 53 -11.90 -6.19 0.12
CA TRP A 53 -11.52 -5.42 1.29
C TRP A 53 -10.72 -4.19 0.90
N GLN A 54 -11.24 -3.02 1.25
CA GLN A 54 -10.59 -1.74 1.00
C GLN A 54 -10.03 -1.17 2.30
N PHE A 55 -8.73 -0.93 2.33
CA PHE A 55 -8.00 -0.33 3.43
C PHE A 55 -7.47 1.04 3.06
N THR A 56 -7.32 1.91 4.06
CA THR A 56 -6.65 3.20 3.89
C THR A 56 -5.26 3.12 4.51
N VAL A 57 -4.23 3.56 3.80
CA VAL A 57 -2.87 3.65 4.34
C VAL A 57 -2.56 5.10 4.60
N LYS A 58 -2.14 5.41 5.83
CA LYS A 58 -1.78 6.76 6.22
C LYS A 58 -0.36 6.81 6.75
N ALA A 59 0.34 7.91 6.48
CA ALA A 59 1.65 8.20 7.05
C ALA A 59 1.50 9.10 8.27
N ARG A 60 2.29 8.81 9.30
CA ARG A 60 2.39 9.58 10.54
C ARG A 60 3.86 9.82 10.87
N MET A 61 4.20 11.06 11.24
CA MET A 61 5.55 11.40 11.72
C MET A 61 5.83 10.75 13.08
N LEU A 62 7.05 10.23 13.25
CA LEU A 62 7.48 9.53 14.46
C LEU A 62 7.57 10.44 15.69
N GLU A 63 8.05 11.67 15.52
CA GLU A 63 8.35 12.59 16.64
C GLU A 63 7.18 13.50 17.03
N GLN A 64 6.10 13.52 16.23
CA GLN A 64 5.02 14.49 16.41
C GLN A 64 3.68 13.78 16.64
N THR A 65 3.44 13.39 17.90
CA THR A 65 2.12 12.96 18.36
C THR A 65 1.12 14.12 18.28
N GLY A 66 0.10 13.99 17.43
CA GLY A 66 -1.00 14.96 17.31
C GLY A 66 -1.12 15.63 15.93
N ILE A 67 -0.22 15.34 14.99
CA ILE A 67 -0.32 15.86 13.61
C ILE A 67 -1.28 15.01 12.76
N ALA A 68 -1.98 15.70 11.86
CA ALA A 68 -2.88 15.09 10.89
C ALA A 68 -2.16 14.00 10.09
N MET A 69 -2.69 12.78 10.13
CA MET A 69 -2.20 11.67 9.33
C MET A 69 -2.42 11.97 7.84
N LEU A 70 -1.39 11.75 7.03
CA LEU A 70 -1.47 11.98 5.59
C LEU A 70 -1.96 10.71 4.90
N LEU A 71 -3.04 10.79 4.13
CA LEU A 71 -3.48 9.66 3.30
C LEU A 71 -2.42 9.40 2.22
N VAL A 72 -1.83 8.21 2.25
CA VAL A 72 -0.79 7.78 1.32
C VAL A 72 -1.40 6.98 0.18
N ALA A 73 -2.20 5.96 0.51
CA ALA A 73 -2.75 5.04 -0.46
C ALA A 73 -4.11 4.50 -0.04
N ILE A 74 -4.85 3.99 -1.02
CA ILE A 74 -5.95 3.06 -0.81
C ILE A 74 -5.39 1.69 -1.23
N LEU A 75 -5.60 0.68 -0.41
CA LEU A 75 -5.26 -0.70 -0.73
C LEU A 75 -6.56 -1.47 -0.90
N VAL A 76 -6.70 -2.18 -2.00
CA VAL A 76 -7.86 -3.04 -2.29
C VAL A 76 -7.33 -4.47 -2.39
N LEU A 77 -7.90 -5.36 -1.59
CA LEU A 77 -7.68 -6.79 -1.70
C LEU A 77 -8.92 -7.42 -2.28
N GLU A 78 -8.76 -8.20 -3.33
CA GLU A 78 -9.81 -8.98 -3.96
C GLU A 78 -9.47 -10.46 -3.85
N LYS A 79 -10.42 -11.27 -3.38
CA LYS A 79 -10.31 -12.71 -3.39
C LYS A 79 -10.64 -13.21 -4.80
N SER A 80 -9.62 -13.59 -5.56
CA SER A 80 -9.80 -14.24 -6.88
C SER A 80 -10.33 -15.66 -6.71
N ASP A 81 -9.72 -16.44 -5.79
CA ASP A 81 -10.16 -17.78 -5.39
C ASP A 81 -9.72 -18.09 -3.94
N ASP A 82 -9.84 -19.35 -3.46
CA ASP A 82 -9.45 -19.72 -2.09
C ASP A 82 -7.94 -19.62 -1.79
N MET A 83 -7.12 -19.67 -2.82
CA MET A 83 -5.65 -19.71 -2.76
C MET A 83 -4.99 -18.53 -3.48
N THR A 84 -5.76 -17.63 -4.09
CA THR A 84 -5.26 -16.50 -4.87
C THR A 84 -5.91 -15.20 -4.42
N THR A 85 -5.07 -14.21 -4.14
CA THR A 85 -5.50 -12.87 -3.74
C THR A 85 -4.89 -11.83 -4.67
N LEU A 86 -5.74 -10.96 -5.19
CA LEU A 86 -5.36 -9.83 -6.00
C LEU A 86 -5.19 -8.60 -5.09
N VAL A 87 -4.01 -8.01 -5.12
CA VAL A 87 -3.64 -6.82 -4.35
C VAL A 87 -3.56 -5.63 -5.30
N LYS A 88 -4.37 -4.60 -5.03
CA LYS A 88 -4.46 -3.39 -5.84
C LYS A 88 -4.21 -2.15 -5.02
N ILE A 89 -3.47 -1.22 -5.58
CA ILE A 89 -3.38 0.18 -5.14
C ILE A 89 -3.88 1.01 -6.31
N PRO A 90 -5.16 1.44 -6.31
CA PRO A 90 -5.72 2.17 -7.44
C PRO A 90 -5.02 3.53 -7.64
N PRO A 91 -5.04 4.05 -8.88
CA PRO A 91 -4.54 5.39 -9.17
C PRO A 91 -5.14 6.45 -8.26
N VAL A 92 -4.30 7.32 -7.69
CA VAL A 92 -4.75 8.36 -6.76
C VAL A 92 -5.47 9.52 -7.48
N ILE A 93 -5.41 9.55 -8.82
CA ILE A 93 -5.98 10.63 -9.65
C ILE A 93 -7.52 10.58 -9.69
N GLU A 94 -8.15 9.42 -9.55
CA GLU A 94 -9.60 9.30 -9.75
C GLU A 94 -10.43 10.04 -8.68
N GLY A 95 -9.86 10.30 -7.50
CA GLY A 95 -10.49 11.10 -6.44
C GLY A 95 -10.11 12.60 -6.41
N ARG A 96 -9.12 13.04 -7.20
CA ARG A 96 -8.53 14.40 -7.12
C ARG A 96 -8.87 15.32 -8.30
N LYS A 97 -10.06 15.20 -8.90
CA LYS A 97 -10.48 15.99 -10.07
C LYS A 97 -10.53 17.54 -9.89
N LYS A 98 -10.08 18.12 -8.77
CA LYS A 98 -10.10 19.58 -8.53
C LYS A 98 -8.92 20.19 -7.75
N GLN A 99 -7.85 19.46 -7.44
CA GLN A 99 -6.72 20.03 -6.67
C GLN A 99 -5.39 19.86 -7.39
N ALA A 100 -4.45 20.74 -7.07
CA ALA A 100 -3.06 20.65 -7.53
C ALA A 100 -2.54 19.22 -7.39
N GLY A 101 -1.70 18.80 -8.34
CA GLY A 101 -1.12 17.44 -8.36
C GLY A 101 -0.46 17.05 -7.04
N PRO A 102 -0.18 15.76 -6.82
CA PRO A 102 0.45 15.30 -5.59
C PRO A 102 1.76 16.06 -5.34
N SER A 103 1.95 16.57 -4.12
CA SER A 103 3.21 17.20 -3.72
C SER A 103 4.35 16.19 -3.73
N GLU A 104 5.59 16.63 -3.92
CA GLU A 104 6.77 15.75 -3.92
C GLU A 104 6.84 14.82 -2.70
N ASN A 105 6.56 15.33 -1.50
CA ASN A 105 6.50 14.53 -0.26
C ASN A 105 5.43 13.41 -0.31
N GLN A 106 4.29 13.64 -0.98
CA GLN A 106 3.26 12.61 -1.16
C GLN A 106 3.73 11.54 -2.15
N ILE A 107 4.43 11.94 -3.21
CA ILE A 107 5.01 11.03 -4.19
C ILE A 107 6.06 10.13 -3.53
N GLU A 108 6.95 10.71 -2.72
CA GLU A 108 7.96 9.98 -1.97
C GLU A 108 7.34 8.97 -1.01
N LEU A 109 6.45 9.41 -0.11
CA LEU A 109 5.77 8.53 0.84
C LEU A 109 5.00 7.39 0.17
N PHE A 110 4.31 7.68 -0.93
CA PHE A 110 3.62 6.65 -1.70
C PHE A 110 4.60 5.63 -2.29
N SER A 111 5.63 6.10 -2.99
CA SER A 111 6.61 5.22 -3.61
C SER A 111 7.36 4.38 -2.58
N GLY A 112 7.75 4.98 -1.45
CA GLY A 112 8.40 4.31 -0.34
C GLY A 112 7.52 3.23 0.30
N PHE A 113 6.21 3.50 0.42
CA PHE A 113 5.24 2.49 0.85
C PHE A 113 5.14 1.33 -0.14
N VAL A 114 4.96 1.60 -1.44
CA VAL A 114 4.84 0.57 -2.48
C VAL A 114 6.07 -0.32 -2.51
N PHE A 115 7.28 0.26 -2.48
CA PHE A 115 8.51 -0.52 -2.48
C PHE A 115 8.68 -1.37 -1.23
N GLN A 116 8.32 -0.87 -0.06
CA GLN A 116 8.36 -1.65 1.18
C GLN A 116 7.33 -2.78 1.16
N MET A 117 6.12 -2.54 0.63
CA MET A 117 5.11 -3.59 0.47
C MET A 117 5.61 -4.70 -0.47
N LEU A 118 6.16 -4.34 -1.63
CA LEU A 118 6.73 -5.28 -2.60
C LEU A 118 7.88 -6.12 -2.01
N ASN A 119 8.79 -5.45 -1.31
CA ASN A 119 9.90 -6.13 -0.62
C ASN A 119 9.42 -6.97 0.56
N GLY A 120 8.37 -6.53 1.25
CA GLY A 120 7.70 -7.27 2.32
C GLY A 120 7.10 -8.56 1.80
N PHE A 121 6.34 -8.50 0.70
CA PHE A 121 5.80 -9.69 0.03
C PHE A 121 6.89 -10.71 -0.34
N ARG A 122 8.03 -10.22 -0.86
CA ARG A 122 9.18 -11.07 -1.14
C ARG A 122 9.73 -11.74 0.13
N SER A 123 9.91 -10.96 1.20
CA SER A 123 10.47 -11.43 2.47
C SER A 123 9.54 -12.40 3.21
N TYR A 124 8.23 -12.22 3.03
CA TYR A 124 7.17 -13.09 3.56
C TYR A 124 7.01 -14.39 2.73
N GLY A 125 7.75 -14.54 1.64
CA GLY A 125 7.86 -15.79 0.87
C GLY A 125 6.84 -15.96 -0.25
N PHE A 126 6.22 -14.88 -0.74
CA PHE A 126 5.28 -15.00 -1.87
C PHE A 126 6.05 -15.32 -3.16
N SER A 127 5.79 -16.50 -3.71
CA SER A 127 6.63 -17.19 -4.72
C SER A 127 6.63 -16.58 -6.12
N SER A 128 5.95 -15.45 -6.34
CA SER A 128 5.79 -14.79 -7.65
C SER A 128 6.48 -13.42 -7.76
N MET A 129 7.29 -13.00 -6.78
CA MET A 129 7.87 -11.64 -6.75
C MET A 129 9.14 -11.48 -7.60
N PRO A 130 9.28 -10.36 -8.36
CA PRO A 130 10.54 -10.00 -9.05
C PRO A 130 11.68 -9.69 -8.06
N GLU A 131 12.91 -9.56 -8.57
CA GLU A 131 14.09 -9.22 -7.74
C GLU A 131 13.90 -7.91 -6.93
N SER A 132 14.55 -7.82 -5.77
CA SER A 132 14.37 -6.73 -4.78
C SER A 132 14.44 -5.35 -5.42
N LEU A 133 13.44 -4.53 -5.10
CA LEU A 133 13.42 -3.13 -5.52
C LEU A 133 14.18 -2.26 -4.52
N PRO A 134 14.92 -1.23 -4.99
CA PRO A 134 15.63 -0.32 -4.11
C PRO A 134 14.64 0.46 -3.25
N VAL A 135 14.80 0.36 -1.92
CA VAL A 135 14.16 1.24 -0.94
C VAL A 135 15.17 2.34 -0.60
N ALA A 136 14.92 3.55 -1.12
CA ALA A 136 15.69 4.75 -0.81
C ALA A 136 15.12 5.47 0.43
#